data_AF-A0A6V7J598-F1
#
_entry.id   AF-A0A6V7J598-F1
#
_cell.length_a   1.000
_cell.length_b   1.000
_cell.length_c   1.000
_cell.angle_alpha   90.00
_cell.angle_beta   90.00
_cell.angle_gamma   90.00
#
_symmetry.space_group_name_H-M   'P 1'
#
loop_
_entity.id
_entity.type
_entity.pdbx_description
1 polymer ?
#
loop_
_entity_poly.entity_id
_entity_poly.type
_entity_poly.pdbx_seq_one_letter_code
_entity_poly.pdbx_strand_id
1 'polypeptide(L)'
;GYKPANEEPSEYQTIPLNKIEDFGVHCKQYYSLEVSYFKSPLDKRLLDSLWNKYWVNTLSSSSLLTNADYTTGQIIDLSDKLEQSEAAVTRANLGFMISGESSQDRRTEDKLAKATRDSCKTTIEVIHGLMAQIVKNRLFNQVGPAKNESDKMES
;
A
#
# COMPACT_ATOMS: atom_id res chain seq x y z
N GLY A 1 -20.61 24.31 17.55
CA GLY A 1 -19.23 23.86 17.83
C GLY A 1 -18.25 24.72 17.05
N TYR A 2 -17.05 24.90 17.57
CA TYR A 2 -15.94 25.60 16.90
C TYR A 2 -15.55 24.87 15.60
N LYS A 3 -15.29 25.62 14.52
CA LYS A 3 -14.73 25.10 13.27
C LYS A 3 -13.35 25.73 13.08
N PRO A 4 -12.26 24.94 12.96
CA PRO A 4 -10.93 25.49 12.76
C PRO A 4 -10.84 26.24 11.44
N ALA A 5 -10.16 27.39 11.44
CA ALA A 5 -9.91 28.20 10.25
C ALA A 5 -8.61 27.72 9.59
N ASN A 6 -8.69 27.32 8.32
CA ASN A 6 -7.62 26.76 7.48
C ASN A 6 -7.12 25.37 7.93
N GLU A 7 -7.77 24.34 7.41
CA GLU A 7 -7.23 22.97 7.36
C GLU A 7 -6.08 22.93 6.35
N GLU A 8 -4.89 22.49 6.81
CA GLU A 8 -3.87 21.98 5.89
C GLU A 8 -4.46 20.80 5.10
N PRO A 9 -4.08 20.62 3.83
CA PRO A 9 -4.56 19.49 3.04
C PRO A 9 -4.16 18.19 3.73
N SER A 10 -5.16 17.41 4.16
CA SER A 10 -4.97 16.06 4.68
C SER A 10 -4.14 15.24 3.69
N GLU A 11 -3.13 14.56 4.21
CA GLU A 11 -2.34 13.61 3.43
C GLU A 11 -3.27 12.56 2.79
N TYR A 12 -3.00 12.22 1.53
CA TYR A 12 -3.82 11.24 0.81
C TYR A 12 -3.66 9.87 1.44
N GLN A 13 -4.80 9.25 1.78
CA GLN A 13 -4.85 7.89 2.29
C GLN A 13 -5.78 7.05 1.42
N THR A 14 -5.38 5.82 1.17
CA THR A 14 -6.24 4.82 0.52
C THR A 14 -7.37 4.45 1.48
N ILE A 15 -8.58 4.94 1.19
CA ILE A 15 -9.79 4.63 1.96
C ILE A 15 -10.61 3.58 1.17
N PRO A 16 -11.01 2.47 1.79
CA PRO A 16 -11.94 1.52 1.18
C PRO A 16 -13.26 2.17 0.77
N LEU A 17 -13.87 1.71 -0.31
CA LEU A 17 -15.11 2.27 -0.86
C LEU A 17 -16.26 2.26 0.14
N ASN A 18 -16.39 1.19 0.93
CA ASN A 18 -17.42 1.09 1.97
C ASN A 18 -17.26 2.10 3.12
N LYS A 19 -16.15 2.85 3.17
CA LYS A 19 -15.85 3.87 4.19
C LYS A 19 -15.69 5.28 3.63
N ILE A 20 -15.70 5.45 2.30
CA ILE A 20 -15.34 6.73 1.68
C ILE A 20 -16.38 7.84 1.93
N GLU A 21 -17.66 7.49 2.00
CA GLU A 21 -18.73 8.45 2.29
C GLU A 21 -18.67 8.96 3.73
N ASP A 22 -18.52 8.02 4.68
CA ASP A 22 -18.40 8.33 6.11
C ASP A 22 -17.16 9.19 6.40
N PHE A 23 -16.03 8.84 5.77
CA PHE A 23 -14.80 9.62 5.85
C PHE A 23 -15.01 11.06 5.36
N GLY A 24 -15.69 11.25 4.21
CA GLY A 24 -15.92 12.57 3.63
C GLY A 24 -16.76 13.51 4.48
N VAL A 25 -17.69 12.96 5.30
CA VAL A 25 -18.54 13.76 6.20
C VAL A 25 -17.83 14.11 7.50
N HIS A 26 -16.97 13.23 8.01
CA HIS A 26 -16.38 13.37 9.34
C HIS A 26 -14.93 13.88 9.34
N CYS A 27 -14.23 13.89 8.21
CA CYS A 27 -12.81 14.25 8.16
C CYS A 27 -12.51 15.66 8.70
N LYS A 28 -13.48 16.59 8.64
CA LYS A 28 -13.35 17.97 9.13
C LYS A 28 -13.71 18.19 10.59
N GLN A 29 -14.11 17.13 11.29
CA GLN A 29 -14.48 17.19 12.70
C GLN A 29 -13.27 17.03 13.62
N TYR A 30 -12.12 16.62 13.06
CA TYR A 30 -10.88 16.36 13.79
C TYR A 30 -9.69 16.92 13.01
N TYR A 31 -8.58 17.15 13.70
CA TYR A 31 -7.32 17.59 13.09
C TYR A 31 -6.19 16.63 13.50
N SER A 32 -5.23 16.42 12.61
CA SER A 32 -4.08 15.57 12.89
C SER A 32 -3.16 16.27 13.89
N LEU A 33 -2.63 15.51 14.85
CA LEU A 33 -1.56 15.94 15.74
C LEU A 33 -0.25 15.33 15.28
N GLU A 34 0.84 16.06 15.45
CA GLU A 34 2.18 15.50 15.22
C GLU A 34 2.44 14.38 16.25
N VAL A 35 2.67 13.17 15.74
CA VAL A 35 2.97 12.00 16.59
C VAL A 35 4.48 11.83 16.66
N SER A 36 5.02 11.83 17.88
CA SER A 36 6.42 11.55 18.15
C SER A 36 6.55 10.37 19.12
N TYR A 37 7.65 9.62 18.98
CA TYR A 37 7.94 8.46 19.82
C TYR A 37 9.16 8.75 20.70
N PHE A 38 9.09 8.35 21.97
CA PHE A 38 10.24 8.34 22.88
C PHE A 38 10.38 6.96 23.53
N LYS A 39 11.60 6.63 23.96
CA LYS A 39 11.90 5.41 24.71
C LYS A 39 12.69 5.76 25.96
N SER A 40 12.34 5.15 27.10
CA SER A 40 13.10 5.37 28.32
C SER A 40 14.49 4.68 28.24
N PRO A 41 15.46 5.08 29.08
CA PRO A 41 16.74 4.38 29.17
C PRO A 41 16.61 2.90 29.57
N LEU A 42 15.54 2.54 30.28
CA LEU A 42 15.22 1.15 30.61
C LEU A 42 14.68 0.40 29.39
N ASP A 43 13.71 0.97 28.67
CA ASP A 43 13.12 0.36 27.47
C ASP A 43 14.19 0.11 26.41
N LYS A 44 15.12 1.06 26.24
CA LYS A 44 16.25 0.88 25.32
C LYS A 44 17.07 -0.37 25.68
N ARG A 45 17.48 -0.52 26.95
CA ARG A 45 18.25 -1.69 27.40
C ARG A 45 17.47 -2.99 27.24
N LEU A 46 16.16 -2.98 27.51
CA LEU A 46 15.30 -4.15 27.36
C LEU A 46 15.18 -4.56 25.89
N LEU A 47 14.91 -3.61 24.98
CA LEU A 47 14.76 -3.85 23.54
C LEU A 47 16.07 -4.34 22.92
N ASP A 48 17.22 -3.77 23.32
CA ASP A 48 18.54 -4.22 22.85
C ASP A 48 18.80 -5.68 23.28
N SER A 49 18.45 -6.04 24.53
CA SER A 49 18.56 -7.42 24.99
C SER A 49 17.58 -8.37 24.30
N LEU A 50 16.37 -7.90 23.97
CA LEU A 50 15.35 -8.69 23.30
C LEU A 50 15.76 -8.97 21.84
N TRP A 51 16.35 -7.97 21.17
CA TRP A 51 16.85 -8.10 19.80
C TRP A 51 17.88 -9.22 19.67
N ASN A 52 18.80 -9.34 20.63
CA ASN A 52 19.81 -10.40 20.65
C ASN A 52 19.23 -11.83 20.61
N LYS A 53 17.98 -12.02 21.05
CA LYS A 53 17.28 -13.30 21.01
C LYS A 53 16.21 -13.40 19.91
N TYR A 54 15.64 -12.27 19.47
CA TYR A 54 14.46 -12.26 18.60
C TYR A 54 14.77 -11.95 17.13
N TRP A 55 16.03 -11.61 16.78
CA TRP A 55 16.42 -11.28 15.40
C TRP A 55 16.06 -12.39 14.38
N VAL A 56 16.11 -13.66 14.79
CA VAL A 56 15.77 -14.81 13.92
C VAL A 56 14.34 -14.71 13.39
N ASN A 57 13.41 -14.20 14.19
CA ASN A 57 12.01 -14.03 13.77
C ASN A 57 11.85 -12.98 12.67
N THR A 58 12.73 -11.98 12.65
CA THR A 58 12.75 -10.98 11.56
C THR A 58 13.11 -11.64 10.22
N LEU A 59 14.03 -12.62 10.24
CA LEU A 59 14.43 -13.34 9.03
C LEU A 59 13.50 -14.50 8.66
N SER A 60 12.81 -15.12 9.62
CA SER A 60 11.91 -16.25 9.34
C SER A 60 10.52 -15.80 8.90
N SER A 61 10.04 -14.66 9.40
CA SER A 61 8.69 -14.14 9.12
C SER A 61 8.43 -13.90 7.63
N SER A 62 7.17 -14.03 7.21
CA SER A 62 6.74 -13.82 5.83
C SER A 62 5.50 -12.94 5.78
N SER A 63 5.70 -11.64 5.51
CA SER A 63 4.61 -10.67 5.42
C SER A 63 3.59 -11.00 4.34
N LEU A 64 4.01 -11.65 3.24
CA LEU A 64 3.12 -12.09 2.16
C LEU A 64 2.07 -13.10 2.62
N LEU A 65 2.42 -13.97 3.58
CA LEU A 65 1.50 -14.98 4.10
C LEU A 65 0.63 -14.40 5.21
N THR A 66 1.22 -13.64 6.12
CA THR A 66 0.47 -13.08 7.26
C THR A 66 -0.54 -12.03 6.82
N ASN A 67 -0.28 -11.30 5.73
CA ASN A 67 -1.11 -10.21 5.25
C ASN A 67 -1.87 -10.58 3.96
N ALA A 68 -2.02 -11.87 3.65
CA ALA A 68 -2.64 -12.33 2.41
C ALA A 68 -4.10 -11.87 2.27
N ASP A 69 -4.88 -11.98 3.35
CA ASP A 69 -6.30 -11.56 3.36
C ASP A 69 -6.43 -10.04 3.19
N TYR A 70 -5.56 -9.27 3.84
CA TYR A 70 -5.50 -7.82 3.69
C TYR A 70 -5.20 -7.43 2.24
N THR A 71 -4.18 -8.04 1.64
CA THR A 71 -3.78 -7.77 0.26
C THR A 71 -4.91 -8.12 -0.72
N THR A 72 -5.57 -9.26 -0.49
CA THR A 72 -6.73 -9.69 -1.28
C THR A 72 -7.87 -8.69 -1.16
N GLY A 73 -8.17 -8.21 0.05
CA GLY A 73 -9.15 -7.16 0.29
C GLY A 73 -8.83 -5.84 -0.42
N GLN A 74 -7.55 -5.42 -0.42
CA GLN A 74 -7.12 -4.23 -1.16
C GLN A 74 -7.30 -4.39 -2.68
N ILE A 75 -7.04 -5.60 -3.22
CA ILE A 75 -7.24 -5.89 -4.65
C ILE A 75 -8.72 -5.88 -5.02
N ILE A 76 -9.60 -6.44 -4.18
CA ILE A 76 -11.05 -6.41 -4.38
C ILE A 76 -11.55 -4.95 -4.38
N ASP A 77 -11.18 -4.17 -3.37
CA ASP A 77 -11.55 -2.74 -3.30
C ASP A 77 -11.01 -1.93 -4.49
N LEU A 78 -9.79 -2.22 -4.95
CA LEU A 78 -9.22 -1.61 -6.14
C LEU A 78 -9.99 -1.97 -7.41
N SER A 79 -10.46 -3.21 -7.55
CA SER A 79 -11.31 -3.64 -8.67
C SER A 79 -12.59 -2.83 -8.73
N ASP A 80 -13.29 -2.69 -7.60
CA ASP A 80 -14.51 -1.90 -7.50
C ASP A 80 -14.26 -0.41 -7.81
N LYS A 81 -13.10 0.14 -7.39
CA LYS A 81 -12.69 1.53 -7.71
C LYS A 81 -12.45 1.71 -9.21
N LEU A 82 -11.84 0.72 -9.86
CA LEU A 82 -11.59 0.75 -11.31
C LEU A 82 -12.91 0.69 -12.09
N GLU A 83 -13.85 -0.16 -11.69
CA GLU A 83 -15.18 -0.24 -12.32
C GLU A 83 -15.93 1.11 -12.21
N GLN A 84 -15.88 1.76 -11.04
CA GLN A 84 -16.46 3.10 -10.87
C GLN A 84 -15.76 4.16 -11.73
N SER A 85 -14.45 4.04 -11.92
CA SER A 85 -13.68 4.94 -12.77
C SER A 85 -14.03 4.74 -14.24
N GLU A 86 -14.14 3.51 -14.71
CA GLU A 86 -14.56 3.16 -16.07
C GLU A 86 -15.96 3.70 -16.37
N ALA A 87 -16.92 3.45 -15.47
CA ALA A 87 -18.28 3.96 -15.63
C ALA A 87 -18.31 5.50 -15.68
N ALA A 88 -17.39 6.18 -14.97
CA ALA A 88 -17.27 7.62 -15.01
C ALA A 88 -16.70 8.10 -16.36
N VAL A 89 -15.67 7.44 -16.89
CA VAL A 89 -15.08 7.76 -18.20
C VAL A 89 -16.10 7.56 -19.32
N THR A 90 -16.83 6.45 -19.33
CA THR A 90 -17.87 6.18 -20.33
C THR A 90 -18.95 7.27 -20.34
N ARG A 91 -19.39 7.73 -19.15
CA ARG A 91 -20.35 8.84 -19.04
C ARG A 91 -19.77 10.18 -19.50
N ALA A 92 -18.52 10.48 -19.16
CA ALA A 92 -17.86 11.70 -19.60
C ALA A 92 -17.74 11.75 -21.12
N ASN A 93 -17.36 10.63 -21.75
CA ASN A 93 -17.21 10.51 -23.19
C ASN A 93 -18.55 10.66 -23.94
N LEU A 94 -19.63 10.07 -23.40
CA LEU A 94 -20.97 10.23 -23.95
C LEU A 94 -21.52 11.66 -23.75
N GLY A 95 -21.25 12.27 -22.59
CA GLY A 95 -21.62 13.66 -22.29
C GLY A 95 -20.90 14.64 -23.22
N PHE A 96 -19.61 14.44 -23.49
CA PHE A 96 -18.86 15.24 -24.44
C PHE A 96 -19.45 15.17 -25.87
N MET A 97 -19.87 13.98 -26.32
CA MET A 97 -20.50 13.79 -27.62
C MET A 97 -21.88 14.43 -27.75
N ILE A 98 -22.66 14.51 -26.66
CA ILE A 98 -24.05 14.98 -26.70
C ILE A 98 -24.18 16.47 -26.35
N SER A 99 -23.45 16.97 -25.36
CA SER A 99 -23.62 18.33 -24.82
C SER A 99 -22.39 19.24 -24.97
N GLY A 100 -21.24 18.73 -25.44
CA GLY A 100 -20.02 19.52 -25.62
C GLY A 100 -19.45 20.14 -24.33
N GLU A 101 -19.89 19.66 -23.16
CA GLU A 101 -19.58 20.27 -21.87
C GLU A 101 -18.39 19.56 -21.19
N SER A 102 -17.25 20.25 -21.08
CA SER A 102 -15.96 19.72 -20.59
C SER A 102 -15.81 19.66 -19.06
N SER A 103 -16.88 19.96 -18.31
CA SER A 103 -16.82 20.15 -16.85
C SER A 103 -16.71 18.84 -16.06
N GLN A 104 -17.10 17.70 -16.64
CA GLN A 104 -17.01 16.39 -15.98
C GLN A 104 -15.61 15.78 -15.98
N ASP A 105 -14.75 16.13 -16.95
CA ASP A 105 -13.43 15.48 -17.16
C ASP A 105 -12.51 15.52 -15.94
N ARG A 106 -12.50 16.64 -15.20
CA ARG A 106 -11.67 16.79 -13.99
C ARG A 106 -12.06 15.82 -12.86
N ARG A 107 -13.34 15.47 -12.73
CA ARG A 107 -13.81 14.53 -11.69
C ARG A 107 -13.52 13.07 -12.06
N THR A 108 -13.47 12.76 -13.36
CA THR A 108 -13.13 11.45 -13.90
C THR A 108 -11.64 11.17 -13.80
N GLU A 109 -10.81 12.14 -14.18
CA GLU A 109 -9.35 12.05 -14.10
C GLU A 109 -8.89 11.86 -12.64
N ASP A 110 -9.56 12.51 -11.69
CA ASP A 110 -9.30 12.37 -10.25
C ASP A 110 -9.60 10.96 -9.70
N LYS A 111 -10.60 10.25 -10.22
CA LYS A 111 -10.94 8.90 -9.74
C LYS A 111 -9.94 7.87 -10.24
N LEU A 112 -9.59 7.94 -11.52
CA LEU A 112 -8.59 7.06 -12.11
C LEU A 112 -7.22 7.27 -11.44
N ALA A 113 -6.81 8.53 -11.25
CA ALA A 113 -5.55 8.86 -10.58
C ALA A 113 -5.48 8.31 -9.14
N LYS A 114 -6.60 8.33 -8.39
CA LYS A 114 -6.69 7.71 -7.06
C LYS A 114 -6.55 6.20 -7.12
N ALA A 115 -7.24 5.54 -8.06
CA ALA A 115 -7.10 4.10 -8.26
C ALA A 115 -5.66 3.71 -8.65
N THR A 116 -4.98 4.52 -9.48
CA THR A 116 -3.57 4.31 -9.81
C THR A 116 -2.68 4.40 -8.56
N ARG A 117 -2.88 5.40 -7.68
CA ARG A 117 -2.12 5.50 -6.42
C ARG A 117 -2.35 4.30 -5.50
N ASP A 118 -3.59 3.86 -5.35
CA ASP A 118 -3.96 2.71 -4.53
C ASP A 118 -3.35 1.41 -5.08
N SER A 119 -3.33 1.26 -6.41
CA SER A 119 -2.64 0.17 -7.10
C SER A 119 -1.14 0.17 -6.83
N CYS A 120 -0.47 1.32 -7.02
CA CYS A 120 0.96 1.45 -6.75
C CYS A 120 1.30 1.11 -5.31
N LYS A 121 0.51 1.58 -4.33
CA LYS A 121 0.71 1.27 -2.92
C LYS A 121 0.65 -0.23 -2.65
N THR A 122 -0.39 -0.90 -3.14
CA THR A 122 -0.57 -2.36 -3.00
C THR A 122 0.60 -3.13 -3.63
N THR A 123 1.03 -2.72 -4.83
CA THR A 123 2.18 -3.34 -5.51
C THR A 123 3.47 -3.18 -4.70
N ILE A 124 3.74 -2.00 -4.15
CA ILE A 124 4.94 -1.75 -3.34
C ILE A 124 4.97 -2.67 -2.11
N GLU A 125 3.85 -2.84 -1.42
CA GLU A 125 3.75 -3.73 -0.25
C GLU A 125 4.04 -5.20 -0.60
N VAL A 126 3.50 -5.69 -1.73
CA VAL A 126 3.79 -7.04 -2.24
C VAL A 126 5.26 -7.20 -2.62
N ILE A 127 5.85 -6.21 -3.30
CA ILE A 127 7.28 -6.23 -3.68
C ILE A 127 8.15 -6.25 -2.42
N HIS A 128 7.85 -5.47 -1.38
CA HIS A 128 8.58 -5.55 -0.10
C HIS A 128 8.55 -6.96 0.50
N GLY A 129 7.38 -7.61 0.51
CA GLY A 129 7.27 -9.00 0.96
C GLY A 129 8.07 -9.98 0.12
N LEU A 130 8.09 -9.81 -1.21
CA LEU A 130 8.88 -10.63 -2.13
C LEU A 130 10.38 -10.41 -1.96
N MET A 131 10.84 -9.17 -1.79
CA MET A 131 12.24 -8.84 -1.54
C MET A 131 12.76 -9.56 -0.28
N ALA A 132 11.96 -9.61 0.79
CA ALA A 132 12.30 -10.37 1.98
C ALA A 132 12.48 -11.88 1.69
N GLN A 133 11.64 -12.49 0.85
CA GLN A 133 11.81 -13.89 0.46
C GLN A 133 13.04 -14.12 -0.41
N ILE A 134 13.34 -13.20 -1.34
CA ILE A 134 14.53 -13.29 -2.19
C ILE A 134 15.79 -13.24 -1.33
N VAL A 135 15.86 -12.31 -0.38
CA VAL A 135 16.98 -12.19 0.56
C VAL A 135 17.15 -13.48 1.36
N LYS A 136 16.08 -14.03 1.95
CA LYS A 136 16.14 -15.34 2.63
C LYS A 136 16.64 -16.45 1.71
N ASN A 137 16.14 -16.53 0.49
CA ASN A 137 16.50 -17.58 -0.45
C ASN A 137 18.00 -17.50 -0.80
N ARG A 138 18.53 -16.30 -1.06
CA ARG A 138 19.97 -16.10 -1.30
C ARG A 138 20.82 -16.45 -0.08
N LEU A 139 20.39 -16.04 1.12
CA LEU A 139 21.15 -16.27 2.36
C LEU A 139 21.22 -17.74 2.77
N PHE A 140 20.12 -18.48 2.62
CA PHE A 140 20.02 -19.83 3.21
C PHE A 140 19.98 -20.97 2.18
N ASN A 141 19.45 -20.74 0.97
CA ASN A 141 19.20 -21.81 0.00
C ASN A 141 20.25 -21.87 -1.12
N GLN A 142 21.17 -20.90 -1.20
CA GLN A 142 22.16 -20.79 -2.28
C GLN A 142 23.62 -20.81 -1.79
N VAL A 143 23.87 -21.46 -0.66
CA VAL A 143 25.20 -21.52 -0.02
C VAL A 143 26.06 -22.70 -0.54
N GLY A 144 25.59 -23.42 -1.57
CA GLY A 144 26.35 -24.50 -2.20
C GLY A 144 27.33 -24.01 -3.28
N PRO A 145 28.38 -24.77 -3.63
CA PRO A 145 29.25 -24.42 -4.75
C PRO A 145 28.39 -24.31 -6.01
N ALA A 146 28.57 -23.23 -6.78
CA ALA A 146 27.99 -23.13 -8.10
C ALA A 146 28.33 -24.40 -8.86
N LYS A 147 27.31 -25.18 -9.26
CA LYS A 147 27.54 -26.28 -10.20
C LYS A 147 28.02 -25.63 -11.48
N ASN A 148 29.33 -25.60 -11.68
CA ASN A 148 29.94 -25.24 -12.94
C ASN A 148 29.38 -26.21 -13.98
N GLU A 149 28.63 -25.69 -14.95
CA GLU A 149 28.12 -26.42 -16.12
C GLU A 149 29.25 -26.82 -17.09
N SER A 150 30.39 -27.30 -16.58
CA SER A 150 31.55 -27.70 -17.39
C SER A 150 31.74 -29.22 -17.52
N ASP A 151 30.98 -30.06 -16.80
CA ASP A 151 31.18 -31.53 -16.81
C ASP A 151 30.11 -32.30 -17.60
N LYS A 152 29.53 -31.69 -18.65
CA LYS A 152 28.59 -32.39 -19.56
C LYS A 152 29.18 -32.75 -20.92
N MET A 153 30.51 -32.69 -21.07
CA MET A 153 31.19 -32.99 -22.33
C MET A 153 32.29 -34.04 -22.18
N GLU A 154 32.09 -35.05 -21.34
CA GLU A 154 32.83 -36.32 -21.47
C GLU A 154 32.09 -37.47 -20.78
N SER A 155 31.21 -38.13 -21.54
CA SER A 155 30.89 -39.57 -21.48
C SER A 155 29.87 -39.91 -22.56
#